data_AF-A0A4W6FIZ2-F1
#
_entry.id   AF-A0A4W6FIZ2-F1
#
_cell.length_a   1.000
_cell.length_b   1.000
_cell.length_c   1.000
_cell.angle_alpha   90.00
_cell.angle_beta   90.00
_cell.angle_gamma   90.00
#
_symmetry.space_group_name_H-M   'P 1'
#
loop_
_entity.id
_entity.type
_entity.pdbx_description
1 polymer ?
#
loop_
_entity_poly.entity_id
_entity_poly.type
_entity_poly.pdbx_seq_one_letter_code
_entity_poly.pdbx_strand_id
1 'polypeptide(L)'
;MGENPDKYDYSKAQVPGPLTAEIESKKTEKKKAQKALRKQREKEQKEEKRKQELEAEEKKRFASLTDREKRALAAEKRLAEQVAATGVSLSNVKRCWLCGESLLGKIPFQYLDYSFCTPRCVQAHRKANTLPGKT
;
A
#
# COMPACT_ATOMS: atom_id res chain seq x y z
N MET A 1 81.60 -13.99 -7.33
CA MET A 1 80.37 -14.20 -8.12
C MET A 1 79.76 -15.50 -7.63
N GLY A 2 78.48 -15.52 -7.28
CA GLY A 2 77.86 -16.59 -6.49
C GLY A 2 77.99 -18.00 -7.09
N GLU A 3 78.30 -18.98 -6.25
CA GLU A 3 78.75 -20.34 -6.59
C GLU A 3 77.67 -21.31 -7.14
N ASN A 4 76.49 -20.85 -7.56
CA ASN A 4 75.50 -21.79 -8.12
C ASN A 4 74.42 -21.13 -9.01
N PRO A 5 74.77 -20.68 -10.23
CA PRO A 5 73.85 -19.99 -11.14
C PRO A 5 72.73 -20.88 -11.70
N ASP A 6 72.93 -22.19 -11.78
CA ASP A 6 71.98 -23.13 -12.40
C ASP A 6 71.06 -23.85 -11.40
N LYS A 7 71.11 -23.49 -10.12
CA LYS A 7 70.35 -24.17 -9.06
C LYS A 7 68.83 -24.00 -9.19
N TYR A 8 68.37 -22.94 -9.87
CA TYR A 8 66.96 -22.63 -10.05
C TYR A 8 66.63 -22.36 -11.51
N ASP A 9 65.79 -23.21 -12.10
CA ASP A 9 65.27 -23.05 -13.45
C ASP A 9 64.03 -22.13 -13.42
N TYR A 10 64.27 -20.83 -13.55
CA TYR A 10 63.22 -19.81 -13.57
C TYR A 10 62.23 -19.98 -14.75
N SER A 11 62.59 -20.73 -15.80
CA SER A 11 61.70 -21.00 -16.94
C SER A 11 60.62 -22.03 -16.60
N LYS A 12 60.95 -23.05 -15.78
CA LYS A 12 59.98 -24.01 -15.22
C LYS A 12 59.07 -23.39 -14.17
N ALA A 13 59.51 -22.33 -13.51
CA ALA A 13 58.75 -21.68 -12.44
C ALA A 13 57.53 -20.89 -12.92
N GLN A 14 57.22 -20.87 -14.24
CA GLN A 14 56.14 -20.07 -14.85
C GLN A 14 56.03 -18.69 -14.22
N VAL A 15 57.18 -18.01 -14.07
CA VAL A 15 57.22 -16.67 -13.48
C VAL A 15 56.35 -15.77 -14.34
N PRO A 16 55.24 -15.23 -13.80
CA PRO A 16 54.35 -14.40 -14.59
C PRO A 16 55.15 -13.23 -15.16
N GLY A 17 55.03 -13.03 -16.48
CA GLY A 17 55.72 -11.94 -17.15
C GLY A 17 55.38 -10.58 -16.54
N PRO A 18 56.22 -9.56 -16.79
CA PRO A 18 56.00 -8.21 -16.28
C PRO A 18 54.60 -7.71 -16.65
N LEU A 19 53.94 -7.04 -15.70
CA LEU A 19 52.59 -6.51 -15.86
C LEU A 19 52.52 -5.56 -17.06
N THR A 20 51.98 -6.03 -18.18
CA THR A 20 51.70 -5.18 -19.34
C THR A 20 50.43 -4.35 -19.08
N ALA A 21 50.38 -3.13 -19.64
CA ALA A 21 49.26 -2.20 -19.44
C ALA A 21 47.89 -2.80 -19.83
N GLU A 22 47.85 -3.70 -20.81
CA GLU A 22 46.63 -4.41 -21.21
C GLU A 22 46.13 -5.41 -20.15
N ILE A 23 47.05 -6.09 -19.44
CA ILE A 23 46.70 -7.02 -18.35
C ILE A 23 46.19 -6.24 -17.14
N GLU A 24 46.73 -5.05 -16.87
CA GLU A 24 46.24 -4.15 -15.82
C GLU A 24 44.83 -3.65 -16.14
N SER A 25 44.60 -3.16 -17.36
CA SER A 25 43.28 -2.71 -17.81
C SER A 25 42.22 -3.80 -17.64
N LYS A 26 42.45 -5.00 -18.18
CA LYS A 26 41.52 -6.15 -18.05
C LYS A 26 41.25 -6.55 -16.60
N LYS A 27 42.26 -6.49 -15.71
CA LYS A 27 42.09 -6.76 -14.28
C LYS A 27 41.24 -5.68 -13.59
N THR A 28 41.43 -4.40 -13.94
CA THR A 28 40.62 -3.31 -13.37
C THR A 28 39.16 -3.37 -13.85
N GLU A 29 38.91 -3.69 -15.11
CA GLU A 29 37.56 -3.85 -15.66
C GLU A 29 36.81 -5.03 -15.02
N LYS A 30 37.46 -6.19 -14.88
CA LYS A 30 36.88 -7.34 -14.17
C LYS A 30 36.56 -7.02 -12.71
N LYS A 31 37.46 -6.31 -12.00
CA LYS A 31 37.21 -5.86 -10.62
C LYS A 31 36.04 -4.86 -10.55
N LYS A 32 35.94 -3.91 -11.49
CA LYS A 32 34.83 -2.95 -11.57
C LYS A 32 33.50 -3.66 -11.83
N ALA A 33 33.46 -4.60 -12.79
CA ALA A 33 32.27 -5.39 -13.10
C ALA A 33 31.82 -6.25 -11.92
N GLN A 34 32.75 -6.92 -11.24
CA GLN A 34 32.44 -7.72 -10.04
C GLN A 34 31.92 -6.84 -8.89
N LYS A 35 32.50 -5.66 -8.67
CA LYS A 35 32.03 -4.70 -7.67
C LYS A 35 30.63 -4.16 -8.00
N ALA A 36 30.35 -3.88 -9.27
CA ALA A 36 29.04 -3.45 -9.72
C ALA A 36 27.98 -4.54 -9.49
N LEU A 37 28.27 -5.80 -9.86
CA LEU A 37 27.38 -6.94 -9.64
C LEU A 37 27.11 -7.18 -8.14
N ARG A 38 28.14 -7.12 -7.30
CA ARG A 38 27.99 -7.24 -5.84
C ARG A 38 27.11 -6.12 -5.27
N LYS A 39 27.30 -4.88 -5.75
CA LYS A 39 26.49 -3.73 -5.33
C LYS A 39 25.03 -3.86 -5.76
N GLN A 40 24.75 -4.37 -6.96
CA GLN A 40 23.38 -4.65 -7.42
C GLN A 40 22.69 -5.67 -6.50
N ARG A 41 23.33 -6.82 -6.27
CA ARG A 41 22.79 -7.88 -5.39
C ARG A 41 22.56 -7.42 -3.96
N GLU A 42 23.46 -6.58 -3.42
CA GLU A 42 23.32 -6.05 -2.06
C GLU A 42 22.15 -5.05 -1.96
N LYS A 43 21.92 -4.24 -3.00
CA LYS A 43 20.76 -3.35 -3.08
C LYS A 43 19.44 -4.14 -3.13
N GLU A 44 19.37 -5.16 -3.99
CA GLU A 44 18.19 -6.02 -4.12
C GLU A 44 17.89 -6.73 -2.80
N GLN A 45 18.89 -7.34 -2.16
CA GLN A 45 18.73 -7.97 -0.85
C GLN A 45 18.29 -6.97 0.24
N LYS A 46 18.80 -5.75 0.22
CA LYS A 46 18.40 -4.71 1.17
C LYS A 46 16.94 -4.27 0.94
N GLU A 47 16.53 -4.12 -0.31
CA GLU A 47 15.15 -3.79 -0.65
C GLU A 47 14.19 -4.91 -0.27
N GLU A 48 14.56 -6.16 -0.55
CA GLU A 48 13.77 -7.34 -0.17
C GLU A 48 13.62 -7.45 1.35
N LYS A 49 14.71 -7.32 2.10
CA LYS A 49 14.65 -7.27 3.57
C LYS A 49 13.75 -6.15 4.07
N ARG A 50 13.84 -4.96 3.49
CA ARG A 50 12.97 -3.84 3.85
C ARG A 50 11.49 -4.15 3.56
N LYS A 51 11.17 -4.79 2.43
CA LYS A 51 9.80 -5.23 2.12
C LYS A 51 9.30 -6.25 3.15
N GLN A 52 10.12 -7.25 3.46
CA GLN A 52 9.79 -8.26 4.48
C GLN A 52 9.59 -7.66 5.87
N GLU A 53 10.40 -6.67 6.26
CA GLU A 53 10.26 -5.95 7.54
C GLU A 53 8.94 -5.16 7.59
N LEU A 54 8.58 -4.46 6.51
CA LEU A 54 7.31 -3.74 6.41
C LEU A 54 6.12 -4.70 6.47
N GLU A 55 6.15 -5.80 5.72
CA GLU A 55 5.09 -6.82 5.77
C GLU A 55 4.98 -7.47 7.16
N ALA A 56 6.12 -7.74 7.82
CA ALA A 56 6.12 -8.28 9.18
C ALA A 56 5.55 -7.28 10.20
N GLU A 57 5.83 -5.99 10.05
CA GLU A 57 5.23 -4.93 10.88
C GLU A 57 3.72 -4.81 10.64
N GLU A 58 3.27 -4.79 9.39
CA GLU A 58 1.84 -4.77 9.05
C GLU A 58 1.12 -6.00 9.58
N LYS A 59 1.73 -7.18 9.45
CA LYS A 59 1.20 -8.43 10.00
C LYS A 59 1.06 -8.36 11.52
N LYS A 60 2.06 -7.83 12.23
CA LYS A 60 2.00 -7.62 13.69
C LYS A 60 0.90 -6.64 14.06
N ARG A 61 0.81 -5.50 13.36
CA ARG A 61 -0.24 -4.49 13.56
C ARG A 61 -1.63 -5.10 13.38
N PHE A 62 -1.85 -5.85 12.30
CA PHE A 62 -3.13 -6.51 12.06
C PHE A 62 -3.45 -7.59 13.11
N ALA A 63 -2.45 -8.37 13.53
CA ALA A 63 -2.63 -9.38 14.57
C ALA A 63 -3.06 -8.75 15.90
N SER A 64 -2.51 -7.58 16.26
CA SER A 64 -2.86 -6.85 17.49
C SER A 64 -4.26 -6.23 17.53
N LEU A 65 -4.95 -6.10 16.38
CA LEU A 65 -6.31 -5.55 16.34
C LEU A 65 -7.34 -6.52 16.91
N THR A 66 -8.36 -5.96 17.57
CA THR A 66 -9.52 -6.69 18.06
C THR A 66 -10.44 -7.16 16.92
N ASP A 67 -11.32 -8.14 17.17
CA ASP A 67 -12.30 -8.61 16.16
C ASP A 67 -13.17 -7.48 15.62
N ARG A 68 -13.58 -6.56 16.51
CA ARG A 68 -14.39 -5.39 16.16
C ARG A 68 -13.64 -4.49 15.17
N GLU A 69 -12.36 -4.22 15.41
CA GLU A 69 -11.54 -3.37 14.54
C GLU A 69 -11.25 -4.06 13.19
N LYS A 70 -10.95 -5.36 13.20
CA LYS A 70 -10.79 -6.15 11.96
C LYS A 70 -12.05 -6.12 11.10
N ARG A 71 -13.22 -6.26 11.73
CA ARG A 71 -14.53 -6.18 11.07
C ARG A 71 -14.80 -4.77 10.52
N ALA A 72 -14.45 -3.73 11.27
CA ALA A 72 -14.55 -2.35 10.81
C ALA A 72 -13.68 -2.11 9.56
N LEU A 73 -12.42 -2.52 9.57
CA LEU A 73 -11.52 -2.40 8.41
C LEU A 73 -12.05 -3.14 7.17
N ALA A 74 -12.63 -4.34 7.35
CA ALA A 74 -13.25 -5.07 6.25
C ALA A 74 -14.48 -4.34 5.69
N ALA A 75 -15.29 -3.72 6.55
CA ALA A 75 -16.42 -2.91 6.13
C ALA A 75 -15.98 -1.64 5.37
N GLU A 76 -14.93 -0.96 5.85
CA GLU A 76 -14.35 0.20 5.17
C GLU A 76 -13.83 -0.15 3.77
N LYS A 77 -13.11 -1.27 3.63
CA LYS A 77 -12.64 -1.76 2.32
C LYS A 77 -13.80 -2.00 1.35
N ARG A 78 -14.84 -2.69 1.80
CA ARG A 78 -16.05 -2.94 0.99
C ARG A 78 -16.78 -1.64 0.61
N LEU A 79 -16.79 -0.64 1.49
CA LEU A 79 -17.39 0.65 1.19
C LEU A 79 -16.56 1.41 0.14
N ALA A 80 -15.23 1.42 0.30
CA ALA A 80 -14.32 2.05 -0.65
C ALA A 80 -14.42 1.42 -2.05
N GLU A 81 -14.50 0.09 -2.14
CA GLU A 81 -14.73 -0.63 -3.40
C GLU A 81 -16.06 -0.26 -4.04
N GLN A 82 -17.14 -0.18 -3.25
CA GLN A 82 -18.44 0.25 -3.76
C GLN A 82 -18.44 1.70 -4.25
N VAL A 83 -17.78 2.61 -3.53
CA VAL A 83 -17.62 4.02 -3.95
C VAL A 83 -16.80 4.10 -5.24
N ALA A 84 -15.71 3.33 -5.36
CA ALA A 84 -14.90 3.28 -6.57
C ALA A 84 -15.67 2.69 -7.77
N ALA A 85 -16.47 1.64 -7.55
CA ALA A 85 -17.22 0.98 -8.60
C ALA A 85 -18.43 1.79 -9.10
N THR A 86 -19.12 2.49 -8.20
CA THR A 86 -20.36 3.21 -8.54
C THR A 86 -20.14 4.70 -8.75
N GLY A 87 -19.00 5.26 -8.32
CA GLY A 87 -18.72 6.70 -8.36
C GLY A 87 -19.68 7.55 -7.49
N VAL A 88 -20.63 6.90 -6.81
CA VAL A 88 -21.66 7.56 -6.01
C VAL A 88 -21.36 7.25 -4.56
N SER A 89 -21.17 8.30 -3.76
CA SER A 89 -21.06 8.15 -2.33
C SER A 89 -22.37 7.60 -1.76
N LEU A 90 -22.38 6.33 -1.34
CA LEU A 90 -23.51 5.68 -0.66
C LEU A 90 -23.87 6.33 0.69
N SER A 91 -23.19 7.41 1.08
CA SER A 91 -23.47 8.22 2.27
C SER A 91 -24.76 9.05 2.18
N ASN A 92 -25.54 8.95 1.10
CA ASN A 92 -26.80 9.68 1.03
C ASN A 92 -27.94 8.90 0.39
N VAL A 93 -28.29 7.75 0.94
CA VAL A 93 -29.71 7.35 0.92
C VAL A 93 -30.42 8.27 1.91
N LYS A 94 -30.61 9.56 1.54
CA LYS A 94 -31.60 10.41 2.20
C LYS A 94 -32.90 9.60 2.15
N ARG A 95 -33.39 9.19 3.32
CA ARG A 95 -34.64 8.45 3.44
C ARG A 95 -35.71 9.40 3.95
N CYS A 96 -36.95 9.16 3.53
CA CYS A 96 -38.09 9.84 4.11
C CYS A 96 -38.08 9.58 5.61
N TRP A 97 -38.10 10.65 6.41
CA TRP A 97 -38.08 10.54 7.87
C TRP A 97 -39.26 9.73 8.40
N LEU A 98 -40.43 9.83 7.74
CA LEU A 98 -41.65 9.15 8.22
C LEU A 98 -41.73 7.68 7.78
N CYS A 99 -41.51 7.37 6.50
CA CYS A 99 -41.75 6.02 5.96
C CYS A 99 -40.47 5.26 5.57
N GLY A 100 -39.29 5.87 5.70
CA GLY A 100 -38.02 5.24 5.35
C GLY A 100 -37.76 5.06 3.85
N GLU A 101 -38.69 5.50 2.98
CA GLU A 101 -38.53 5.36 1.53
C GLU A 101 -37.30 6.13 1.03
N SER A 102 -36.54 5.51 0.12
CA SER A 102 -35.39 6.15 -0.52
C SER A 102 -35.80 7.41 -1.28
N LEU A 103 -35.12 8.53 -1.02
CA LEU A 103 -35.30 9.79 -1.73
C LEU A 103 -34.37 9.91 -2.95
N LEU A 104 -33.63 8.86 -3.28
CA LEU A 104 -32.78 8.83 -4.46
C LEU A 104 -33.63 9.05 -5.72
N GLY A 105 -33.28 10.07 -6.51
CA GLY A 105 -34.01 10.43 -7.73
C GLY A 105 -35.36 11.13 -7.53
N LYS A 106 -35.76 11.42 -6.29
CA LYS A 106 -36.97 12.22 -5.98
C LYS A 106 -36.57 13.62 -5.50
N ILE A 107 -37.41 14.63 -5.76
CA ILE A 107 -37.28 15.95 -5.14
C ILE A 107 -37.94 15.88 -3.76
N PRO A 108 -37.19 15.88 -2.64
CA PRO A 108 -37.77 15.72 -1.31
C PRO A 108 -38.45 17.00 -0.84
N PHE A 109 -39.51 16.86 -0.05
CA PHE A 109 -40.05 17.97 0.72
C PHE A 109 -39.25 18.12 2.02
N GLN A 110 -38.85 19.34 2.36
CA GLN A 110 -38.16 19.65 3.60
C GLN A 110 -39.09 20.39 4.57
N TYR A 111 -39.13 19.93 5.81
CA TYR A 111 -39.84 20.62 6.90
C TYR A 111 -38.99 20.52 8.16
N LEU A 112 -38.57 21.68 8.70
CA LEU A 112 -37.49 21.77 9.68
C LEU A 112 -36.21 21.10 9.13
N ASP A 113 -35.57 20.23 9.91
CA ASP A 113 -34.38 19.48 9.54
C ASP A 113 -34.68 18.09 8.94
N TYR A 114 -35.95 17.81 8.61
CA TYR A 114 -36.39 16.51 8.11
C TYR A 114 -36.78 16.53 6.63
N SER A 115 -36.47 15.44 5.92
CA SER A 115 -36.78 15.23 4.50
C SER A 115 -37.87 14.18 4.30
N PHE A 116 -38.79 14.40 3.35
CA PHE A 116 -39.97 13.56 3.12
C PHE A 116 -40.17 13.25 1.64
N CYS A 117 -40.67 12.04 1.33
CA CYS A 117 -40.90 11.61 -0.05
C CYS A 117 -42.19 12.18 -0.66
N THR A 118 -43.21 12.47 0.16
CA THR A 118 -44.52 12.96 -0.30
C THR A 118 -45.13 13.98 0.67
N PRO A 119 -46.08 14.82 0.22
CA PRO A 119 -46.80 15.74 1.11
C PRO A 119 -47.57 15.03 2.23
N ARG A 120 -48.05 13.80 2.00
CA ARG A 120 -48.71 13.00 3.03
C ARG A 120 -47.77 12.72 4.21
N CYS A 121 -46.51 12.42 3.92
CA CYS A 121 -45.50 12.20 4.96
C CYS A 121 -45.20 13.47 5.76
N VAL A 122 -45.12 14.64 5.11
CA VAL A 122 -44.95 15.93 5.80
C VAL A 122 -46.13 16.22 6.71
N GLN A 123 -47.36 16.04 6.22
CA GLN A 123 -48.58 16.32 6.98
C GLN A 123 -48.70 15.41 8.21
N ALA A 124 -48.43 14.11 8.07
CA ALA A 124 -48.45 13.18 9.19
C ALA A 124 -47.38 13.52 10.24
N HIS A 125 -46.16 13.86 9.81
CA HIS A 125 -45.11 14.34 10.70
C HIS A 125 -45.51 15.60 11.47
N ARG A 126 -46.15 16.57 10.80
CA ARG A 126 -46.64 17.81 11.45
C ARG A 126 -47.69 17.49 12.50
N LYS A 127 -48.67 16.63 12.18
CA LYS A 127 -49.73 16.21 13.13
C LYS A 127 -49.17 15.48 14.35
N ALA A 128 -48.13 14.67 14.17
CA ALA A 128 -47.50 13.93 15.26
C ALA A 128 -46.64 14.84 16.17
N ASN A 129 -46.03 15.89 15.61
CA ASN A 129 -45.19 16.83 16.36
C ASN A 129 -45.93 18.06 16.90
N THR A 130 -47.16 18.30 16.47
CA THR A 130 -48.07 19.17 17.21
C THR A 130 -48.52 18.39 18.44
N LEU A 131 -47.97 18.72 19.61
CA LEU A 131 -48.40 18.18 20.90
C LEU A 131 -49.93 18.12 20.96
N PRO A 132 -50.55 16.96 21.26
CA PRO A 132 -51.97 16.90 21.54
C PRO A 132 -52.17 17.53 22.92
N GLY A 133 -52.39 18.85 22.96
CA GLY A 133 -52.60 19.53 24.23
C GLY A 133 -53.10 20.95 24.03
N LYS A 134 -54.41 21.13 24.29
CA LYS A 134 -55.16 22.36 24.60
C LYS A 134 -56.38 22.55 23.69
N THR A 135 -57.44 21.80 24.01
CA THR A 135 -58.81 22.31 24.16
C THR A 135 -59.50 21.41 25.17
#